data_AF-A0A497PBJ2-F1
#
_entry.id   AF-A0A497PBJ2-F1
#
_cell.length_a   1.000
_cell.length_b   1.000
_cell.length_c   1.000
_cell.angle_alpha   90.00
_cell.angle_beta   90.00
_cell.angle_gamma   90.00
#
_symmetry.space_group_name_H-M   'P 1'
#
loop_
_entity.id
_entity.type
_entity.pdbx_description
1 polymer ?
#
loop_
_entity_poly.entity_id
_entity_poly.type
_entity_poly.pdbx_seq_one_letter_code
_entity_poly.pdbx_strand_id
1 'polypeptide(L)'
;MFKRTDIMKQALEDPKSIKNILPKGISVIGRGVKIQQFDDEIQILNMGKGGDYFKECSDEEYAFFLEDGWRKGCTKVSMSNCLHKLSIIESRIKTELNTRKNDKHIQNLKNRRETLLIKYTNLKTELNKI
;
A
#
# COMPACT_ATOMS: atom_id res chain seq x y z
N MET A 1 -5.04 0.07 21.00
CA MET A 1 -4.76 0.88 19.80
C MET A 1 -3.35 1.44 19.95
N PHE A 2 -2.51 1.24 18.95
CA PHE A 2 -1.14 1.77 18.89
C PHE A 2 -1.15 3.29 18.67
N LYS A 3 -0.12 3.97 19.13
CA LYS A 3 0.18 5.37 18.78
C LYS A 3 1.15 5.42 17.61
N ARG A 4 1.22 6.55 16.90
CA ARG A 4 2.17 6.76 15.79
C ARG A 4 3.63 6.50 16.20
N THR A 5 4.00 6.83 17.43
CA THR A 5 5.32 6.52 18.03
C THR A 5 5.59 5.02 18.12
N ASP A 6 4.58 4.24 18.48
CA ASP A 6 4.69 2.77 18.56
C ASP A 6 4.90 2.18 17.16
N ILE A 7 4.21 2.71 16.16
CA ILE A 7 4.38 2.30 14.76
C ILE A 7 5.78 2.63 14.26
N MET A 8 6.31 3.81 14.58
CA MET A 8 7.67 4.18 14.21
C MET A 8 8.71 3.24 14.85
N LYS A 9 8.53 2.91 16.13
CA LYS A 9 9.40 1.94 16.81
C LYS A 9 9.35 0.56 16.14
N GLN A 10 8.14 0.04 15.85
CA GLN A 10 7.99 -1.24 15.14
C GLN A 10 8.61 -1.22 13.74
N ALA A 11 8.49 -0.11 13.02
CA ALA A 11 9.11 0.05 11.70
C ALA A 11 10.64 0.01 11.80
N LEU A 12 11.21 0.71 12.78
CA LEU A 12 12.64 0.70 13.09
C LEU A 12 13.15 -0.69 13.51
N GLU A 13 12.32 -1.53 14.10
CA GLU A 13 12.69 -2.89 14.51
C GLU A 13 12.47 -3.93 13.39
N ASP A 14 11.74 -3.61 12.32
CA ASP A 14 11.48 -4.56 11.24
C ASP A 14 12.75 -4.78 10.37
N PRO A 15 13.36 -5.98 10.40
CA PRO A 15 14.59 -6.29 9.64
C PRO A 15 14.40 -6.21 8.12
N LYS A 16 13.16 -6.25 7.62
CA LYS A 16 12.85 -6.11 6.19
C LYS A 16 12.65 -4.66 5.75
N SER A 17 12.86 -3.70 6.64
CA SER A 17 12.73 -2.28 6.34
C SER A 17 14.09 -1.60 6.17
N ILE A 18 14.14 -0.62 5.28
CA ILE A 18 15.30 0.24 5.06
C ILE A 18 15.13 1.48 5.94
N LYS A 19 16.17 1.83 6.69
CA LYS A 19 16.18 2.98 7.60
C LYS A 19 17.08 4.07 7.02
N ASN A 20 16.56 5.28 6.96
CA ASN A 20 17.25 6.47 6.52
C ASN A 20 17.23 7.49 7.67
N ILE A 21 18.41 7.75 8.25
CA ILE A 21 18.59 8.78 9.27
C ILE A 21 18.99 10.06 8.53
N LEU A 22 18.14 11.08 8.64
CA LEU A 22 18.33 12.39 8.02
C LEU A 22 18.66 13.42 9.10
N PRO A 23 19.30 14.55 8.77
CA PRO A 23 19.60 15.59 9.76
C PRO A 23 18.37 16.14 10.49
N LYS A 24 17.19 16.11 9.85
CA LYS A 24 15.93 16.65 10.37
C LYS A 24 14.90 15.57 10.75
N GLY A 25 15.32 14.31 10.86
CA GLY A 25 14.37 13.24 11.18
C GLY A 25 14.79 11.85 10.73
N ILE A 26 13.88 10.90 10.94
CA ILE A 26 14.10 9.49 10.62
C ILE A 26 13.02 9.03 9.65
N SER A 27 13.43 8.33 8.60
CA SER A 27 12.51 7.70 7.65
C SER A 27 12.76 6.20 7.61
N VAL A 28 11.69 5.42 7.56
CA VAL A 28 11.74 3.98 7.35
C VAL A 28 10.86 3.61 6.16
N ILE A 29 11.40 2.83 5.24
CA ILE A 29 10.69 2.32 4.07
C ILE A 29 10.62 0.81 4.18
N GLY A 30 9.42 0.25 4.13
CA GLY A 30 9.22 -1.19 4.18
C GLY A 30 7.86 -1.57 3.65
N ARG A 31 7.77 -2.72 2.97
CA ARG A 31 6.49 -3.34 2.57
C ARG A 31 5.57 -2.41 1.76
N GLY A 32 6.15 -1.52 0.95
CA GLY A 32 5.41 -0.56 0.11
C GLY A 32 4.85 0.66 0.84
N VAL A 33 5.30 0.89 2.08
CA VAL A 33 4.92 2.04 2.92
C VAL A 33 6.19 2.74 3.39
N LYS A 34 6.12 4.05 3.51
CA LYS A 34 7.16 4.87 4.13
C LYS A 34 6.59 5.52 5.38
N ILE A 35 7.26 5.39 6.52
CA ILE A 35 6.97 6.18 7.71
C ILE A 35 8.12 7.15 7.94
N GLN A 36 7.81 8.40 8.27
CA GLN A 36 8.81 9.43 8.52
C GLN A 36 8.45 10.21 9.78
N GLN A 37 9.45 10.49 10.60
CA GLN A 37 9.36 11.30 11.80
C GLN A 37 10.21 12.54 11.61
N PHE A 38 9.57 13.69 11.77
CA PHE A 38 10.18 15.00 11.95
C PHE A 38 10.08 15.40 13.42
N ASP A 39 10.59 16.58 13.78
CA ASP A 39 10.60 17.06 15.17
C ASP A 39 9.20 17.11 15.78
N ASP A 40 8.20 17.55 14.99
CA ASP A 40 6.84 17.80 15.49
C ASP A 40 5.81 16.73 15.03
N GLU A 41 6.16 15.86 14.07
CA GLU A 41 5.16 15.00 13.43
C GLU A 41 5.71 13.64 12.96
N ILE A 42 4.87 12.61 13.05
CA ILE A 42 5.06 11.32 12.39
C ILE A 42 4.01 11.16 11.29
N GLN A 43 4.47 10.93 10.06
CA GLN A 43 3.62 10.75 8.88
C GLN A 43 3.83 9.35 8.28
N ILE A 44 2.75 8.75 7.81
CA ILE A 44 2.78 7.47 7.09
C ILE A 44 2.32 7.72 5.64
N LEU A 45 3.15 7.31 4.70
CA LEU A 45 2.98 7.52 3.28
C LEU A 45 2.75 6.18 2.56
N ASN A 46 1.67 6.12 1.79
CA ASN A 46 1.37 5.05 0.87
C ASN A 46 2.15 5.25 -0.44
N MET A 47 3.11 4.37 -0.71
CA MET A 47 3.94 4.42 -1.92
C MET A 47 3.28 3.76 -3.14
N GLY A 48 2.10 3.15 -2.95
CA GLY A 48 1.33 2.52 -4.02
C GLY A 48 0.29 3.44 -4.68
N LYS A 49 0.11 4.65 -4.13
CA LYS A 49 -0.78 5.73 -4.60
C LYS A 49 0.02 7.01 -4.81
N GLY A 50 -0.55 7.96 -5.58
CA GLY A 50 0.05 9.29 -5.79
C GLY A 50 0.82 9.46 -7.10
N GLY A 51 0.87 8.43 -7.95
CA GLY A 51 1.57 8.51 -9.24
C GLY A 51 3.07 8.59 -9.03
N ASP A 52 3.68 9.71 -9.42
CA ASP A 52 5.13 9.96 -9.29
C ASP A 52 5.54 10.40 -7.88
N TYR A 53 4.57 10.70 -7.01
CA TYR A 53 4.79 11.11 -5.62
C TYR A 53 4.18 10.11 -4.65
N PHE A 54 4.76 10.00 -3.45
CA PHE A 54 4.12 9.26 -2.35
C PHE A 54 2.96 10.07 -1.81
N LYS A 55 1.84 9.40 -1.55
CA LYS A 55 0.66 10.03 -0.97
C LYS A 55 0.59 9.71 0.52
N GLU A 56 0.27 10.69 1.35
CA GLU A 56 -0.02 10.43 2.76
C GLU A 56 -1.22 9.50 2.90
N CYS A 57 -1.16 8.62 3.90
CA CYS A 57 -2.24 7.71 4.23
C CYS A 57 -3.52 8.49 4.58
N SER A 58 -4.67 8.01 4.09
CA SER A 58 -5.98 8.49 4.56
C SER A 58 -6.26 8.04 5.99
N ASP A 59 -7.28 8.62 6.63
CA ASP A 59 -7.69 8.21 7.99
C ASP A 59 -7.98 6.71 8.09
N GLU A 60 -8.65 6.15 7.07
CA GLU A 60 -8.88 4.70 6.94
C GLU A 60 -7.57 3.89 6.88
N GLU A 61 -6.57 4.38 6.16
CA GLU A 61 -5.27 3.71 6.07
C GLU A 61 -4.48 3.85 7.36
N TYR A 62 -4.54 5.00 8.02
CA TYR A 62 -3.98 5.20 9.35
C TYR A 62 -4.59 4.22 10.36
N ALA A 63 -5.91 3.97 10.30
CA ALA A 63 -6.58 3.01 11.17
C ALA A 63 -5.95 1.61 11.10
N PHE A 64 -5.52 1.14 9.92
CA PHE A 64 -4.84 -0.15 9.79
C PHE A 64 -3.57 -0.27 10.63
N PHE A 65 -2.83 0.83 10.81
CA PHE A 65 -1.63 0.84 11.64
C PHE A 65 -1.99 0.95 13.13
N LEU A 66 -2.93 1.84 13.46
CA LEU A 66 -3.32 2.07 14.85
C LEU A 66 -4.03 0.85 15.46
N GLU A 67 -4.69 0.03 14.66
CA GLU A 67 -5.32 -1.21 15.09
C GLU A 67 -4.35 -2.39 15.15
N ASP A 68 -3.56 -2.62 14.10
CA ASP A 68 -2.82 -3.88 13.93
C ASP A 68 -1.29 -3.75 13.94
N GLY A 69 -0.76 -2.54 14.06
CA GLY A 69 0.67 -2.27 14.07
C GLY A 69 1.30 -2.17 12.66
N TRP A 70 2.63 -2.06 12.61
CA TRP A 70 3.38 -1.78 11.39
C TRP A 70 3.19 -2.85 10.31
N ARG A 71 3.51 -4.12 10.61
CA ARG A 71 3.54 -5.18 9.60
C ARG A 71 2.16 -5.45 9.01
N LYS A 72 1.16 -5.63 9.88
CA LYS A 72 -0.23 -5.88 9.45
C LYS A 72 -0.81 -4.63 8.77
N GLY A 73 -0.55 -3.44 9.28
CA GLY A 73 -0.92 -2.17 8.67
C GLY A 73 -0.40 -2.02 7.24
N CYS A 74 0.90 -2.26 7.02
CA CYS A 74 1.50 -2.24 5.68
C CYS A 74 0.85 -3.25 4.73
N THR A 75 0.57 -4.46 5.20
CA THR A 75 -0.09 -5.50 4.39
C THR A 75 -1.53 -5.08 4.04
N LYS A 76 -2.30 -4.53 4.99
CA LYS A 76 -3.65 -4.00 4.75
C LYS A 76 -3.66 -2.82 3.76
N VAL A 77 -2.70 -1.89 3.86
CA VAL A 77 -2.51 -0.82 2.85
C VAL A 77 -2.23 -1.41 1.47
N SER A 78 -1.34 -2.40 1.38
CA SER A 78 -1.03 -3.09 0.13
C SER A 78 -2.24 -3.81 -0.47
N MET A 79 -3.08 -4.40 0.36
CA MET A 79 -4.36 -5.01 -0.05
C MET A 79 -5.35 -3.96 -0.57
N SER A 80 -5.53 -2.85 0.16
CA SER A 80 -6.36 -1.71 -0.27
C SER A 80 -5.91 -1.16 -1.63
N ASN A 81 -4.60 -1.04 -1.83
CA ASN A 81 -4.02 -0.65 -3.12
C ASN A 81 -4.35 -1.64 -4.25
N CYS A 82 -4.39 -2.94 -3.98
CA CYS A 82 -4.78 -3.93 -4.98
C CYS A 82 -6.26 -3.78 -5.35
N LEU A 83 -7.14 -3.62 -4.36
CA LEU A 83 -8.58 -3.43 -4.59
C LEU A 83 -8.86 -2.16 -5.41
N HIS A 84 -8.18 -1.06 -5.09
CA HIS A 84 -8.28 0.18 -5.87
C HIS A 84 -7.80 0.00 -7.32
N LYS A 85 -6.70 -0.71 -7.54
CA LYS A 85 -6.21 -0.99 -8.91
C LYS A 85 -7.15 -1.92 -9.67
N LEU A 86 -7.76 -2.89 -9.00
CA LEU A 86 -8.76 -3.79 -9.59
C LEU A 86 -9.98 -3.02 -10.06
N SER A 87 -10.54 -2.11 -9.25
CA SER A 87 -11.71 -1.32 -9.66
C SER A 87 -11.42 -0.45 -10.89
N ILE A 88 -10.22 0.13 -11.00
CA ILE A 88 -9.79 0.87 -12.18
C ILE A 88 -9.73 -0.04 -13.42
N ILE A 89 -9.15 -1.24 -13.29
CA ILE A 89 -9.04 -2.17 -14.42
C ILE A 89 -10.42 -2.64 -14.87
N GLU A 90 -11.32 -2.95 -13.94
CA GLU A 90 -12.68 -3.36 -14.26
C GLU A 90 -13.45 -2.26 -15.00
N SER A 91 -13.32 -1.02 -14.55
CA SER A 91 -13.88 0.15 -15.25
C SER A 91 -13.33 0.26 -16.68
N ARG A 92 -12.00 0.11 -16.85
CA ARG A 92 -11.38 0.14 -18.19
C ARG A 92 -11.83 -0.99 -19.10
N ILE A 93 -12.00 -2.21 -18.58
CA ILE A 93 -12.52 -3.35 -19.36
C ILE A 93 -13.94 -3.03 -19.85
N LYS A 94 -14.82 -2.53 -18.96
CA LYS A 94 -16.19 -2.15 -19.33
C LYS A 94 -16.20 -1.07 -20.42
N THR A 95 -15.36 -0.04 -20.27
CA THR A 95 -15.25 1.03 -21.27
C THR A 95 -14.75 0.51 -22.62
N GLU A 96 -13.72 -0.34 -22.64
CA GLU A 96 -13.16 -0.87 -23.89
C GLU A 96 -14.16 -1.76 -24.63
N LEU A 97 -14.93 -2.58 -23.91
CA LEU A 97 -16.00 -3.41 -24.47
C LEU A 97 -17.15 -2.59 -25.08
N ASN A 98 -17.42 -1.41 -24.53
CA ASN A 98 -18.50 -0.55 -25.02
C ASN A 98 -18.06 0.46 -26.10
N THR A 99 -16.75 0.61 -26.31
CA THR A 99 -16.20 1.62 -27.23
C THR A 99 -15.45 0.96 -28.39
N ARG A 100 -14.11 0.92 -28.33
CA ARG A 100 -13.21 0.48 -29.40
C ARG A 100 -13.23 -1.03 -29.62
N LYS A 101 -13.67 -1.81 -28.63
CA LYS A 101 -13.77 -3.28 -28.69
C LYS A 101 -12.47 -3.94 -29.13
N ASN A 102 -11.33 -3.42 -28.67
CA ASN A 102 -10.03 -3.98 -29.02
C ASN A 102 -9.76 -5.23 -28.17
N ASP A 103 -9.96 -6.40 -28.76
CA ASP A 103 -9.80 -7.70 -28.07
C ASP A 103 -8.41 -7.90 -27.46
N LYS A 104 -7.34 -7.47 -28.15
CA LYS A 104 -5.97 -7.56 -27.64
C LYS A 104 -5.80 -6.68 -26.40
N HIS A 105 -6.35 -5.46 -26.41
CA HIS A 105 -6.29 -4.57 -25.26
C HIS A 105 -7.11 -5.11 -24.09
N ILE A 106 -8.31 -5.62 -24.35
CA ILE A 106 -9.17 -6.26 -23.35
C ILE A 106 -8.46 -7.46 -22.71
N GLN A 107 -7.81 -8.31 -23.51
CA GLN A 107 -7.08 -9.46 -22.99
C GLN A 107 -5.90 -9.03 -22.11
N ASN A 108 -5.17 -7.99 -22.49
CA ASN A 108 -4.11 -7.42 -21.65
C ASN A 108 -4.64 -6.89 -20.32
N LEU A 109 -5.82 -6.24 -20.31
CA LEU A 109 -6.47 -5.78 -19.09
C LEU A 109 -6.90 -6.97 -18.20
N LYS A 110 -7.45 -8.04 -18.78
CA LYS A 110 -7.81 -9.27 -18.06
C LYS A 110 -6.59 -9.93 -17.41
N ASN A 111 -5.48 -10.04 -18.13
CA ASN A 111 -4.23 -10.59 -17.60
C ASN A 111 -3.72 -9.75 -16.41
N ARG A 112 -3.74 -8.42 -16.52
CA ARG A 112 -3.37 -7.51 -15.42
C ARG A 112 -4.27 -7.67 -14.20
N ARG A 113 -5.58 -7.86 -14.42
CA ARG A 113 -6.56 -8.15 -13.35
C ARG A 113 -6.18 -9.44 -12.61
N GLU A 114 -5.88 -10.50 -13.35
CA GLU A 114 -5.47 -11.79 -12.79
C GLU A 114 -4.19 -11.68 -11.94
N THR A 115 -3.16 -11.00 -12.45
CA THR A 115 -1.92 -10.76 -11.69
C THR A 115 -2.19 -10.01 -10.37
N LEU A 116 -3.07 -9.01 -10.38
CA LEU A 116 -3.44 -8.28 -9.16
C LEU A 116 -4.25 -9.13 -8.18
N LEU A 117 -5.14 -9.99 -8.66
CA LEU A 117 -5.87 -10.93 -7.81
C LEU A 117 -4.93 -11.91 -7.13
N ILE A 118 -3.96 -12.48 -7.86
CA ILE A 118 -2.92 -13.34 -7.28
C ILE A 118 -2.15 -12.59 -6.19
N LYS A 119 -1.73 -11.34 -6.47
CA LYS A 119 -1.04 -10.50 -5.48
C LYS A 119 -1.89 -10.28 -4.23
N TYR A 120 -3.18 -9.96 -4.38
CA TYR A 120 -4.10 -9.76 -3.26
C TYR A 120 -4.26 -11.04 -2.42
N THR A 121 -4.42 -12.20 -3.07
CA THR A 121 -4.53 -13.50 -2.39
C THR A 121 -3.27 -13.84 -1.60
N ASN A 122 -2.09 -13.57 -2.17
CA ASN A 122 -0.82 -13.77 -1.48
C ASN A 122 -0.69 -12.88 -0.24
N LEU A 123 -1.05 -11.59 -0.36
CA LEU A 123 -1.07 -10.65 0.77
C LEU A 123 -2.06 -11.08 1.86
N LYS A 124 -3.25 -11.55 1.48
CA LYS A 124 -4.25 -12.07 2.42
C LYS A 124 -3.74 -13.30 3.17
N THR A 125 -3.05 -14.19 2.44
CA THR A 125 -2.42 -15.38 3.03
C THR A 125 -1.28 -15.01 3.98
N GLU A 126 -0.47 -14.01 3.61
CA GLU A 126 0.57 -13.46 4.50
C GLU A 126 -0.04 -12.86 5.76
N LEU A 127 -1.11 -12.05 5.62
CA LEU A 127 -1.78 -11.41 6.74
C LEU A 127 -2.29 -12.42 7.78
N ASN A 128 -2.82 -13.56 7.33
CA ASN A 128 -3.31 -14.63 8.21
C ASN A 128 -2.19 -15.38 8.95
N LYS A 129 -0.93 -15.23 8.52
CA LYS A 129 0.24 -15.87 9.13
C LYS A 129 1.02 -14.93 10.08
N ILE A 130 0.68 -13.64 10.11
CA ILE A 130 1.27 -12.64 11.01
C ILE A 130 0.44 -12.57 12.30
#